data_AF-A0A535NRP0-F1
#
_entry.id   AF-A0A535NRP0-F1
#
_cell.length_a   1.000
_cell.length_b   1.000
_cell.length_c   1.000
_cell.angle_alpha   90.00
_cell.angle_beta   90.00
_cell.angle_gamma   90.00
#
_symmetry.space_group_name_H-M   'P 1'
#
loop_
_entity.id
_entity.type
_entity.pdbx_description
1 polymer ?
#
loop_
_entity_poly.entity_id
_entity_poly.type
_entity_poly.pdbx_seq_one_letter_code
_entity_poly.pdbx_strand_id
1 'polypeptide(L)'
;MGAVTDSELSRRDVLKLGAGAVAVAGALSVVRSLPAAAAPSNLNEMTVAQMQAAMASNQLSSLDLVNYYIARIKTLDQAGPTVNSVIEVNPDAKAIAQSLDAERKSGHVRGPLHGIPVLLKDNVGTGDKMQTAAGSLGLVGSPAAHDSAVAANLRAAGAVILGKTTLSEWANFRSFFSTSGWSGRGGQCNNPYALDRNACGSSSGSGAAASANFSAVSIGSETDGSIVCPASMNGVVGIKPTVGLTSRGGVVPISHTQDTVGPHTRTVADAAAVLTAIAQRTPDPLDPATSTNRNLIPADYTKFLNANGLSGARIGVARDFEGFSPHADAAFEDSLTAMSKAGATLVDVSFPHIDDINKGFAEFTVLLFDFKADLQKYFATRTGVPLAGGNLQTAIDFDNANAAKEMPFFAQEIFDLAETFDITSTSVVQPLGMSYDQAIAFDKLIGATEGIDKLLTDNNLDAIVAPTDSPAFPTDLINADHFIFGSSSPCAIVGYPIINVPMGMTFGVPVGISFMGTAFSEPKLIALASGFEAVTHARQQPMFLATLPFNTKGEPTHVKQRRVLPARVAPSHI
;
A
#
# COMPACT_ATOMS: atom_id res chain seq x y z
N MET A 1 50.27 -51.33 -32.71
CA MET A 1 50.24 -49.86 -32.89
C MET A 1 48.85 -49.40 -32.47
N GLY A 2 48.76 -48.43 -31.56
CA GLY A 2 47.54 -48.10 -30.77
C GLY A 2 46.28 -47.89 -31.64
N ALA A 3 45.16 -48.57 -31.34
CA ALA A 3 44.24 -48.40 -30.19
C ALA A 3 43.25 -47.25 -30.46
N VAL A 4 42.20 -47.49 -31.25
CA VAL A 4 40.88 -48.08 -30.91
C VAL A 4 39.87 -46.99 -30.51
N THR A 5 38.86 -46.87 -31.37
CA THR A 5 37.59 -46.15 -31.23
C THR A 5 36.68 -46.85 -30.21
N ASP A 6 35.81 -46.11 -29.51
CA ASP A 6 34.35 -46.28 -29.63
C ASP A 6 33.52 -45.68 -28.48
N SER A 7 32.36 -45.18 -28.92
CA SER A 7 31.00 -45.32 -28.36
C SER A 7 30.61 -44.78 -26.97
N GLU A 8 29.63 -43.90 -27.06
CA GLU A 8 28.49 -43.59 -26.18
C GLU A 8 28.17 -44.58 -25.04
N LEU A 9 27.97 -44.02 -23.84
CA LEU A 9 27.29 -44.68 -22.72
C LEU A 9 25.85 -44.16 -22.62
N SER A 10 24.90 -45.08 -22.71
CA SER A 10 23.45 -44.81 -22.59
C SER A 10 22.91 -45.13 -21.19
N ARG A 11 21.69 -44.64 -20.91
CA ARG A 11 20.95 -44.59 -19.63
C ARG A 11 20.63 -45.93 -18.94
N ARG A 12 21.43 -46.99 -19.08
CA ARG A 12 21.16 -48.32 -18.48
C ARG A 12 22.23 -48.90 -17.54
N ASP A 13 23.31 -48.18 -17.26
CA ASP A 13 24.45 -48.74 -16.51
C ASP A 13 24.57 -48.39 -15.02
N VAL A 14 23.55 -47.79 -14.38
CA VAL A 14 23.64 -47.45 -12.93
C VAL A 14 22.57 -48.14 -12.08
N LEU A 15 22.07 -49.30 -12.52
CA LEU A 15 21.24 -50.15 -11.67
C LEU A 15 21.69 -51.62 -11.76
N LYS A 16 22.51 -52.03 -10.79
CA LYS A 16 22.37 -53.32 -10.08
C LYS A 16 23.29 -53.45 -8.85
N LEU A 17 22.62 -53.78 -7.74
CA LEU A 17 23.05 -54.54 -6.56
C LEU A 17 23.64 -53.78 -5.36
N GLY A 18 22.81 -53.74 -4.31
CA GLY A 18 23.20 -53.39 -2.95
C GLY A 18 21.99 -53.34 -2.02
N ALA A 19 21.31 -54.48 -1.82
CA ALA A 19 20.27 -54.61 -0.82
C ALA A 19 20.90 -54.60 0.58
N GLY A 20 20.53 -53.61 1.40
CA GLY A 20 20.85 -53.55 2.82
C GLY A 20 19.69 -52.88 3.55
N ALA A 21 18.91 -53.67 4.28
CA ALA A 21 17.84 -53.18 5.13
C ALA A 21 18.44 -52.48 6.37
N VAL A 22 18.19 -51.18 6.51
CA VAL A 22 18.24 -50.49 7.80
C VAL A 22 17.04 -49.54 7.85
N ALA A 23 16.16 -49.78 8.83
CA ALA A 23 15.05 -48.91 9.16
C ALA A 23 15.54 -47.54 9.60
N VAL A 24 15.06 -46.45 8.98
CA VAL A 24 15.11 -45.11 9.57
C VAL A 24 13.80 -44.38 9.28
N ALA A 25 13.18 -43.97 10.39
CA ALA A 25 12.02 -43.11 10.61
C ALA A 25 11.50 -42.27 9.42
N GLY A 26 10.17 -42.23 9.30
CA GLY A 26 9.47 -41.28 8.45
C GLY A 26 9.93 -39.85 8.72
N ALA A 27 10.45 -39.20 7.69
CA ALA A 27 10.70 -37.77 7.71
C ALA A 27 9.35 -37.05 7.64
N LEU A 28 8.80 -36.68 8.81
CA LEU A 28 7.90 -35.55 8.87
C LEU A 28 8.65 -34.35 8.29
N SER A 29 8.09 -33.76 7.22
CA SER A 29 8.49 -32.46 6.71
C SER A 29 8.21 -31.41 7.80
N VAL A 30 9.14 -31.23 8.72
CA VAL A 30 9.13 -30.11 9.64
C VAL A 30 9.41 -28.88 8.78
N VAL A 31 8.39 -28.07 8.53
CA VAL A 31 8.55 -26.68 8.13
C VAL A 31 9.43 -26.05 9.21
N ARG A 32 10.73 -25.92 8.92
CA ARG A 32 11.70 -25.41 9.87
C ARG A 32 11.47 -23.91 9.98
N SER A 33 10.72 -23.50 11.00
CA SER A 33 10.77 -22.11 11.45
C SER A 33 12.22 -21.81 11.82
N LEU A 34 12.82 -20.80 11.17
CA LEU A 34 14.13 -20.31 11.57
C LEU A 34 14.03 -19.85 13.04
N PRO A 35 15.03 -20.16 13.89
CA PRO A 35 15.00 -19.76 15.29
C PRO A 35 15.26 -18.26 15.38
N ALA A 36 14.22 -17.45 15.20
CA ALA A 36 14.24 -16.08 15.68
C ALA A 36 14.35 -16.16 17.21
N ALA A 37 15.35 -15.50 17.81
CA ALA A 37 15.23 -15.13 19.22
C ALA A 37 13.85 -14.49 19.37
N ALA A 38 12.97 -15.07 20.19
CA ALA A 38 11.53 -14.84 20.05
C ALA A 38 11.21 -13.33 20.16
N ALA A 39 10.94 -12.70 19.01
CA ALA A 39 10.53 -11.31 18.96
C ALA A 39 9.29 -11.14 19.86
N PRO A 40 9.18 -10.03 20.62
CA PRO A 40 8.07 -9.87 21.54
C PRO A 40 6.75 -9.88 20.75
N SER A 41 5.75 -10.59 21.24
CA SER A 41 4.47 -10.81 20.55
C SER A 41 3.25 -10.42 21.40
N ASN A 42 3.46 -10.05 22.65
CA ASN A 42 2.41 -9.81 23.65
C ASN A 42 1.53 -8.58 23.35
N LEU A 43 1.91 -7.71 22.40
CA LEU A 43 1.11 -6.56 21.96
C LEU A 43 0.66 -6.68 20.49
N ASN A 44 0.84 -7.85 19.86
CA ASN A 44 0.37 -8.06 18.49
C ASN A 44 -1.14 -7.91 18.40
N GLU A 45 -1.61 -7.33 17.29
CA GLU A 45 -3.02 -7.08 16.98
C GLU A 45 -3.74 -6.16 17.98
N MET A 46 -3.02 -5.55 18.92
CA MET A 46 -3.60 -4.53 19.80
C MET A 46 -4.03 -3.32 18.96
N THR A 47 -5.23 -2.79 19.21
CA THR A 47 -5.77 -1.60 18.53
C THR A 47 -5.25 -0.33 19.19
N VAL A 48 -5.36 0.81 18.49
CA VAL A 48 -5.03 2.13 19.05
C VAL A 48 -5.83 2.40 20.32
N ALA A 49 -7.12 2.06 20.32
CA ALA A 49 -7.99 2.24 21.48
C ALA A 49 -7.55 1.39 22.69
N GLN A 50 -7.14 0.14 22.45
CA GLN A 50 -6.62 -0.72 23.51
C GLN A 50 -5.29 -0.20 24.05
N MET A 51 -4.37 0.24 23.19
CA MET A 51 -3.09 0.85 23.60
C MET A 51 -3.33 2.11 24.45
N GLN A 52 -4.26 2.98 24.03
CA GLN A 52 -4.65 4.16 24.81
C GLN A 52 -5.21 3.78 26.18
N ALA A 53 -6.09 2.78 26.25
CA ALA A 53 -6.65 2.31 27.51
C ALA A 53 -5.58 1.76 28.45
N ALA A 54 -4.64 0.97 27.94
CA ALA A 54 -3.51 0.45 28.71
C ALA A 54 -2.56 1.56 29.21
N MET A 55 -2.32 2.59 28.39
CA MET A 55 -1.53 3.75 28.81
C MET A 55 -2.27 4.61 29.85
N ALA A 56 -3.58 4.79 29.71
CA ALA A 56 -4.39 5.52 30.68
C ALA A 56 -4.48 4.82 32.04
N SER A 57 -4.39 3.49 32.06
CA SER A 57 -4.38 2.67 33.29
C SER A 57 -2.97 2.43 33.86
N ASN A 58 -1.92 3.05 33.30
CA ASN A 58 -0.51 2.85 33.65
C ASN A 58 -0.02 1.39 33.50
N GLN A 59 -0.69 0.57 32.70
CA GLN A 59 -0.25 -0.79 32.36
C GLN A 59 0.80 -0.80 31.25
N LEU A 60 0.88 0.29 30.49
CA LEU A 60 1.79 0.48 29.37
C LEU A 60 2.23 1.94 29.31
N SER A 61 3.42 2.22 28.80
CA SER A 61 3.86 3.56 28.43
C SER A 61 4.09 3.68 26.92
N SER A 62 4.14 4.91 26.40
CA SER A 62 4.57 5.20 25.03
C SER A 62 5.98 4.65 24.79
N LEU A 63 6.88 4.79 25.76
CA LEU A 63 8.22 4.23 25.68
C LEU A 63 8.22 2.70 25.59
N ASP A 64 7.32 2.01 26.31
CA ASP A 64 7.19 0.55 26.21
C ASP A 64 6.73 0.13 24.81
N LEU A 65 5.75 0.84 24.24
CA LEU A 65 5.30 0.62 22.86
C LEU A 65 6.45 0.82 21.85
N VAL A 66 7.20 1.92 21.97
CA VAL A 66 8.35 2.18 21.08
C VAL A 66 9.42 1.09 21.22
N ASN A 67 9.76 0.69 22.45
CA ASN A 67 10.73 -0.38 22.67
C ASN A 67 10.25 -1.72 22.10
N TYR A 68 8.97 -2.05 22.27
CA TYR A 68 8.35 -3.24 21.70
C TYR A 68 8.51 -3.28 20.18
N TYR A 69 8.11 -2.21 19.48
CA TYR A 69 8.18 -2.17 18.02
C TYR A 69 9.62 -2.14 17.51
N ILE A 70 10.53 -1.37 18.11
CA ILE A 70 11.96 -1.38 17.72
C ILE A 70 12.56 -2.78 17.88
N ALA A 71 12.21 -3.52 18.94
CA ALA A 71 12.69 -4.89 19.13
C ALA A 71 12.16 -5.83 18.04
N ARG A 72 10.89 -5.71 17.65
CA ARG A 72 10.31 -6.49 16.55
C ARG A 72 10.94 -6.14 15.20
N ILE A 73 11.11 -4.86 14.89
CA ILE A 73 11.79 -4.40 13.66
C ILE A 73 13.18 -5.00 13.57
N LYS A 74 14.00 -4.82 14.61
CA LYS A 74 15.37 -5.36 14.63
C LYS A 74 15.40 -6.88 14.43
N THR A 75 14.49 -7.60 15.09
CA THR A 75 14.51 -9.06 15.08
C THR A 75 13.97 -9.62 13.79
N LEU A 76 12.77 -9.19 13.37
CA LEU A 76 12.01 -9.80 12.28
C LEU A 76 12.15 -9.08 10.94
N ASP A 77 12.21 -7.75 10.95
CA ASP A 77 12.27 -6.95 9.73
C ASP A 77 13.68 -6.93 9.13
N GLN A 78 14.70 -6.85 9.99
CA GLN A 78 16.10 -6.60 9.61
C GLN A 78 17.03 -7.82 9.79
N ALA A 79 16.94 -8.54 10.92
CA ALA A 79 17.83 -9.68 11.19
C ALA A 79 17.28 -11.02 10.66
N GLY A 80 15.97 -11.16 10.54
CA GLY A 80 15.32 -12.36 10.01
C GLY A 80 13.94 -12.61 10.63
N PRO A 81 12.88 -12.79 9.82
CA PRO A 81 12.97 -13.41 8.51
C PRO A 81 13.07 -12.45 7.30
N THR A 82 13.25 -11.14 7.53
CA THR A 82 13.62 -10.13 6.50
C THR A 82 12.46 -9.68 5.61
N VAL A 83 11.43 -9.10 6.26
CA VAL A 83 10.36 -8.39 5.54
C VAL A 83 10.91 -7.12 4.87
N ASN A 84 11.92 -6.47 5.46
CA ASN A 84 12.57 -5.27 4.96
C ASN A 84 11.59 -4.11 4.64
N SER A 85 10.63 -3.93 5.52
CA SER A 85 9.58 -2.93 5.42
C SER A 85 9.94 -1.58 6.05
N VAL A 86 10.93 -1.53 6.95
CA VAL A 86 11.39 -0.30 7.62
C VAL A 86 12.77 0.08 7.12
N ILE A 87 12.86 1.16 6.35
CA ILE A 87 14.12 1.63 5.76
C ILE A 87 14.99 2.41 6.77
N GLU A 88 14.37 3.04 7.77
CA GLU A 88 15.08 3.82 8.78
C GLU A 88 14.26 3.94 10.07
N VAL A 89 14.88 3.71 11.23
CA VAL A 89 14.25 3.96 12.54
C VAL A 89 14.62 5.35 13.03
N ASN A 90 13.65 6.11 13.55
CA ASN A 90 13.90 7.44 14.09
C ASN A 90 14.80 7.34 15.34
N PRO A 91 16.01 7.93 15.33
CA PRO A 91 16.90 7.90 16.49
C PRO A 91 16.32 8.62 17.71
N ASP A 92 15.40 9.56 17.50
CA ASP A 92 14.79 10.37 18.55
C ASP A 92 13.47 9.76 19.10
N ALA A 93 12.96 8.65 18.51
CA ALA A 93 11.65 8.06 18.87
C ALA A 93 11.50 7.76 20.37
N LYS A 94 12.54 7.25 21.03
CA LYS A 94 12.49 6.93 22.46
C LYS A 94 12.37 8.19 23.33
N ALA A 95 13.10 9.24 22.97
CA ALA A 95 13.06 10.50 23.71
C ALA A 95 11.70 11.20 23.53
N ILE A 96 11.14 11.17 22.31
CA ILE A 96 9.79 11.67 22.01
C ILE A 96 8.74 10.87 22.80
N ALA A 97 8.87 9.55 22.88
CA ALA A 97 7.96 8.73 23.66
C ALA A 97 7.98 9.09 25.15
N GLN A 98 9.19 9.26 25.72
CA GLN A 98 9.37 9.70 27.11
C GLN A 98 8.75 11.07 27.39
N SER A 99 8.84 12.03 26.47
CA SER A 99 8.19 13.33 26.66
C SER A 99 6.66 13.22 26.64
N LEU A 100 6.09 12.37 25.78
CA LEU A 100 4.65 12.13 25.74
C LEU A 100 4.14 11.38 26.98
N ASP A 101 4.95 10.47 27.55
CA ASP A 101 4.66 9.84 28.85
C ASP A 101 4.65 10.88 29.97
N ALA A 102 5.60 11.83 29.97
CA ALA A 102 5.62 12.92 30.93
C ALA A 102 4.41 13.85 30.80
N GLU A 103 4.00 14.20 29.57
CA GLU A 103 2.78 14.96 29.30
C GLU A 103 1.55 14.25 29.86
N ARG A 104 1.40 12.95 29.57
CA ARG A 104 0.29 12.13 30.08
C ARG A 104 0.27 12.14 31.61
N LYS A 105 1.43 11.96 32.25
CA LYS A 105 1.56 11.99 33.72
C LYS A 105 1.19 13.36 34.31
N SER A 106 1.42 14.46 33.58
CA SER A 106 0.97 15.80 33.96
C SER A 106 -0.51 16.11 33.63
N GLY A 107 -1.27 15.14 33.13
CA GLY A 107 -2.67 15.32 32.74
C GLY A 107 -2.88 15.98 31.38
N HIS A 108 -1.83 16.08 30.55
CA HIS A 108 -1.89 16.62 29.20
C HIS A 108 -1.90 15.48 28.18
N VAL A 109 -3.08 15.13 27.67
CA VAL A 109 -3.27 14.12 26.62
C VAL A 109 -3.81 14.81 25.38
N ARG A 110 -3.10 14.69 24.27
CA ARG A 110 -3.40 15.42 23.02
C ARG A 110 -4.53 14.81 22.19
N GLY A 111 -4.90 13.56 22.46
CA GLY A 111 -5.98 12.87 21.76
C GLY A 111 -5.74 11.37 21.62
N PRO A 112 -6.50 10.68 20.73
CA PRO A 112 -6.42 9.23 20.54
C PRO A 112 -5.05 8.71 20.09
N LEU A 113 -4.20 9.55 19.49
CA LEU A 113 -2.86 9.16 19.05
C LEU A 113 -1.74 9.50 20.04
N HIS A 114 -2.06 10.03 21.23
CA HIS A 114 -1.06 10.43 22.22
C HIS A 114 -0.18 9.25 22.67
N GLY A 115 1.08 9.24 22.28
CA GLY A 115 2.04 8.17 22.57
C GLY A 115 1.97 6.96 21.63
N ILE A 116 1.23 7.03 20.52
CA ILE A 116 1.09 5.92 19.58
C ILE A 116 2.23 5.95 18.54
N PRO A 117 3.01 4.85 18.37
CA PRO A 117 4.07 4.79 17.37
C PRO A 117 3.54 4.62 15.93
N VAL A 118 3.99 5.50 15.03
CA VAL A 118 3.57 5.57 13.62
C VAL A 118 4.79 5.51 12.71
N LEU A 119 4.72 4.70 11.66
CA LEU A 119 5.71 4.70 10.58
C LEU A 119 5.21 5.52 9.39
N LEU A 120 6.12 6.21 8.69
CA LEU A 120 5.78 7.04 7.53
C LEU A 120 6.50 6.52 6.28
N LYS A 121 5.82 6.44 5.14
CA LYS A 121 6.48 6.18 3.85
C LYS A 121 7.65 7.14 3.63
N ASP A 122 8.75 6.66 3.07
CA ASP A 122 9.99 7.46 2.95
C ASP A 122 9.90 8.66 2.00
N ASN A 123 8.76 8.86 1.31
CA ASN A 123 8.47 10.10 0.59
C ASN A 123 7.80 11.18 1.47
N VAL A 124 7.42 10.88 2.72
CA VAL A 124 6.83 11.84 3.65
C VAL A 124 7.93 12.59 4.40
N GLY A 125 7.93 13.92 4.31
CA GLY A 125 8.90 14.83 4.95
C GLY A 125 8.77 14.85 6.47
N THR A 126 9.90 14.76 7.17
CA THR A 126 10.00 14.99 8.62
C THR A 126 11.20 15.87 8.95
N GLY A 127 11.05 16.80 9.89
CA GLY A 127 12.16 17.58 10.46
C GLY A 127 13.04 16.82 11.46
N ASP A 128 12.82 15.50 11.62
CA ASP A 128 13.65 14.62 12.45
C ASP A 128 14.99 14.29 11.78
N LYS A 129 15.86 13.58 12.49
CA LYS A 129 17.15 13.08 11.99
C LYS A 129 17.00 11.80 11.14
N MET A 130 16.13 11.85 10.13
CA MET A 130 15.90 10.77 9.18
C MET A 130 15.88 11.31 7.75
N GLN A 131 16.10 10.45 6.78
CA GLN A 131 15.98 10.80 5.38
C GLN A 131 14.51 10.89 4.95
N THR A 132 14.26 11.67 3.90
CA THR A 132 13.03 11.62 3.10
C THR A 132 13.49 11.51 1.66
N ALA A 133 13.65 10.27 1.20
CA ALA A 133 14.43 9.99 0.01
C ALA A 133 13.63 9.39 -1.15
N ALA A 134 12.34 9.05 -0.93
CA ALA A 134 11.54 8.30 -1.89
C ALA A 134 12.24 7.04 -2.43
N GLY A 135 13.12 6.42 -1.61
CA GLY A 135 13.91 5.25 -1.99
C GLY A 135 15.22 5.54 -2.73
N SER A 136 15.44 6.76 -3.26
CA SER A 136 16.61 7.10 -4.07
C SER A 136 17.75 7.71 -3.25
N LEU A 137 19.00 7.38 -3.60
CA LEU A 137 20.20 7.99 -3.04
C LEU A 137 20.36 9.46 -3.44
N GLY A 138 19.67 9.92 -4.50
CA GLY A 138 19.70 11.32 -4.95
C GLY A 138 19.09 12.30 -3.95
N LEU A 139 18.25 11.81 -3.05
CA LEU A 139 17.65 12.58 -1.96
C LEU A 139 18.24 12.26 -0.58
N VAL A 140 19.32 11.47 -0.52
CA VAL A 140 20.04 11.18 0.73
C VAL A 140 21.07 12.27 1.02
N GLY A 141 21.03 12.80 2.24
CA GLY A 141 21.92 13.84 2.71
C GLY A 141 21.35 14.53 3.94
N SER A 142 21.14 15.85 3.86
CA SER A 142 20.42 16.57 4.91
C SER A 142 18.94 16.14 5.00
N PRO A 143 18.41 15.89 6.21
CA PRO A 143 16.98 15.70 6.43
C PRO A 143 16.12 16.86 5.93
N ALA A 144 14.80 16.66 5.87
CA ALA A 144 13.90 17.77 5.56
C ALA A 144 14.04 18.89 6.58
N ALA A 145 14.01 20.14 6.11
CA ALA A 145 14.12 21.31 6.99
C ALA A 145 12.94 21.40 7.98
N HIS A 146 11.77 20.93 7.55
CA HIS A 146 10.54 20.96 8.33
C HIS A 146 9.74 19.66 8.11
N ASP A 147 8.79 19.41 9.01
CA ASP A 147 7.79 18.39 8.81
C ASP A 147 6.92 18.70 7.59
N SER A 148 6.53 17.66 6.85
CA SER A 148 5.33 17.70 6.01
C SER A 148 4.11 18.06 6.86
N ALA A 149 3.06 18.59 6.24
CA ALA A 149 1.83 18.92 6.95
C ALA A 149 1.22 17.70 7.65
N VAL A 150 1.26 16.52 7.02
CA VAL A 150 0.79 15.27 7.65
C VAL A 150 1.64 14.88 8.86
N ALA A 151 2.97 14.97 8.79
CA ALA A 151 3.83 14.69 9.95
C ALA A 151 3.58 15.69 11.08
N ALA A 152 3.41 16.98 10.78
CA ALA A 152 3.07 18.01 11.75
C ALA A 152 1.72 17.73 12.43
N ASN A 153 0.70 17.34 11.65
CA ASN A 153 -0.62 16.98 12.16
C ASN A 153 -0.55 15.74 13.09
N LEU A 154 0.23 14.73 12.74
CA LEU A 154 0.47 13.57 13.60
C LEU A 154 1.13 13.95 14.93
N ARG A 155 2.15 14.82 14.90
CA ARG A 155 2.79 15.31 16.14
C ARG A 155 1.84 16.15 16.99
N ALA A 156 1.01 16.97 16.35
CA ALA A 156 -0.03 17.74 17.05
C ALA A 156 -1.03 16.80 17.75
N ALA A 157 -1.37 15.67 17.13
CA ALA A 157 -2.19 14.61 17.74
C ALA A 157 -1.44 13.76 18.79
N GLY A 158 -0.15 14.00 19.00
CA GLY A 158 0.68 13.31 19.99
C GLY A 158 1.24 11.97 19.52
N ALA A 159 1.28 11.68 18.23
CA ALA A 159 1.90 10.46 17.72
C ALA A 159 3.43 10.49 17.85
N VAL A 160 4.05 9.32 18.05
CA VAL A 160 5.51 9.15 17.97
C VAL A 160 5.86 8.69 16.56
N ILE A 161 6.58 9.50 15.80
CA ILE A 161 7.12 9.07 14.51
C ILE A 161 8.26 8.08 14.76
N LEU A 162 7.98 6.80 14.53
CA LEU A 162 8.86 5.67 14.83
C LEU A 162 10.00 5.53 13.82
N GLY A 163 9.78 5.94 12.56
CA GLY A 163 10.69 5.66 11.47
C GLY A 163 10.06 5.86 10.09
N LYS A 164 10.82 5.48 9.07
CA LYS A 164 10.46 5.53 7.66
C LYS A 164 10.27 4.11 7.11
N THR A 165 9.28 3.90 6.24
CA THR A 165 9.03 2.62 5.57
C THR A 165 9.60 2.58 4.16
N THR A 166 10.05 1.40 3.75
CA THR A 166 10.48 1.08 2.37
C THR A 166 9.32 1.32 1.40
N LEU A 167 9.64 1.70 0.17
CA LEU A 167 8.69 1.90 -0.92
C LEU A 167 9.29 1.42 -2.24
N SER A 168 8.45 1.26 -3.27
CA SER A 168 8.91 1.30 -4.66
C SER A 168 9.54 2.67 -4.91
N GLU A 169 10.77 2.70 -5.43
CA GLU A 169 11.52 3.92 -5.68
C GLU A 169 10.72 4.94 -6.50
N TRP A 170 10.79 6.21 -6.12
CA TRP A 170 10.01 7.31 -6.71
C TRP A 170 8.51 7.01 -6.79
N ALA A 171 8.00 6.34 -5.75
CA ALA A 171 6.62 5.90 -5.68
C ALA A 171 6.16 5.06 -6.90
N ASN A 172 7.08 4.26 -7.44
CA ASN A 172 6.92 3.40 -8.62
C ASN A 172 6.86 4.14 -9.97
N PHE A 173 7.19 5.44 -10.01
CA PHE A 173 7.10 6.25 -11.23
C PHE A 173 8.45 6.45 -11.92
N ARG A 174 9.32 5.43 -11.92
CA ARG A 174 10.66 5.49 -12.56
C ARG A 174 10.77 4.66 -13.83
N SER A 175 10.26 3.43 -13.84
CA SER A 175 10.46 2.46 -14.94
C SER A 175 9.19 1.67 -15.24
N PHE A 176 8.98 1.31 -16.50
CA PHE A 176 7.93 0.37 -16.91
C PHE A 176 8.21 -1.07 -16.45
N PHE A 177 9.45 -1.35 -16.04
CA PHE A 177 9.92 -2.68 -15.64
C PHE A 177 10.22 -2.77 -14.14
N SER A 178 9.67 -1.84 -13.35
CA SER A 178 9.89 -1.80 -11.90
C SER A 178 9.30 -3.03 -11.20
N THR A 179 9.96 -3.46 -10.14
CA THR A 179 9.42 -4.43 -9.17
C THR A 179 8.93 -3.68 -7.93
N SER A 180 7.67 -3.88 -7.56
CA SER A 180 7.08 -3.20 -6.41
C SER A 180 7.83 -3.50 -5.11
N GLY A 181 8.01 -2.46 -4.30
CA GLY A 181 8.71 -2.54 -3.01
C GLY A 181 10.22 -2.51 -3.10
N TRP A 182 10.80 -2.39 -4.29
CA TRP A 182 12.24 -2.22 -4.46
C TRP A 182 12.67 -0.75 -4.54
N SER A 183 13.80 -0.41 -3.91
CA SER A 183 14.52 0.84 -4.15
C SER A 183 16.03 0.69 -3.99
N GLY A 184 16.82 1.57 -4.60
CA GLY A 184 18.27 1.57 -4.52
C GLY A 184 18.78 1.78 -3.09
N ARG A 185 18.08 2.60 -2.29
CA ARG A 185 18.39 2.80 -0.86
C ARG A 185 17.85 1.67 0.03
N GLY A 186 16.61 1.26 -0.20
CA GLY A 186 15.85 0.41 0.72
C GLY A 186 15.94 -1.09 0.45
N GLY A 187 16.41 -1.48 -0.74
CA GLY A 187 16.30 -2.86 -1.20
C GLY A 187 14.84 -3.28 -1.41
N GLN A 188 14.59 -4.59 -1.41
CA GLN A 188 13.27 -5.18 -1.66
C GLN A 188 12.48 -5.36 -0.36
N CYS A 189 11.29 -4.76 -0.28
CA CYS A 189 10.27 -5.08 0.73
C CYS A 189 9.51 -6.35 0.33
N ASN A 190 9.36 -7.30 1.24
CA ASN A 190 8.69 -8.57 1.01
C ASN A 190 7.32 -8.64 1.70
N ASN A 191 6.45 -9.51 1.21
CA ASN A 191 5.16 -9.76 1.83
C ASN A 191 5.34 -10.57 3.14
N PRO A 192 4.77 -10.13 4.28
CA PRO A 192 4.97 -10.82 5.55
C PRO A 192 4.21 -12.16 5.65
N TYR A 193 3.30 -12.48 4.74
CA TYR A 193 2.64 -13.79 4.70
C TYR A 193 3.51 -14.85 4.01
N ALA A 194 4.25 -14.47 2.96
CA ALA A 194 5.22 -15.30 2.27
C ALA A 194 6.33 -14.44 1.65
N LEU A 195 7.58 -14.66 2.07
CA LEU A 195 8.69 -13.73 1.87
C LEU A 195 9.29 -13.76 0.47
N ASP A 196 8.90 -14.73 -0.36
CA ASP A 196 9.19 -14.75 -1.80
C ASP A 196 8.06 -14.10 -2.64
N ARG A 197 7.05 -13.50 -1.99
CA ARG A 197 5.96 -12.77 -2.64
C ARG A 197 6.15 -11.26 -2.52
N ASN A 198 5.61 -10.56 -3.51
CA ASN A 198 5.59 -9.12 -3.58
C ASN A 198 4.60 -8.52 -2.56
N ALA A 199 4.97 -7.38 -1.97
CA ALA A 199 4.13 -6.62 -1.04
C ALA A 199 3.19 -5.61 -1.73
N CYS A 200 3.12 -5.64 -3.06
CA CYS A 200 2.68 -4.53 -3.92
C CYS A 200 3.40 -3.23 -3.61
N GLY A 201 2.94 -2.12 -4.18
CA GLY A 201 3.55 -0.82 -4.02
C GLY A 201 2.62 0.30 -4.47
N SER A 202 3.06 1.55 -4.35
CA SER A 202 4.39 1.92 -3.85
C SER A 202 4.52 2.00 -2.33
N SER A 203 3.44 2.03 -1.55
CA SER A 203 3.52 2.06 -0.07
C SER A 203 3.79 0.67 0.54
N SER A 204 4.69 -0.10 -0.07
CA SER A 204 4.99 -1.51 0.23
C SER A 204 5.33 -1.72 1.71
N GLY A 205 6.29 -0.95 2.22
CA GLY A 205 6.72 -1.05 3.61
C GLY A 205 5.66 -0.60 4.60
N SER A 206 4.82 0.38 4.26
CA SER A 206 3.71 0.80 5.14
C SER A 206 2.68 -0.33 5.30
N GLY A 207 2.23 -0.92 4.20
CA GLY A 207 1.33 -2.07 4.23
C GLY A 207 1.92 -3.26 5.00
N ALA A 208 3.16 -3.64 4.67
CA ALA A 208 3.86 -4.76 5.30
C ALA A 208 4.14 -4.53 6.80
N ALA A 209 4.60 -3.33 7.20
CA ALA A 209 4.91 -3.02 8.59
C ALA A 209 3.67 -2.97 9.49
N ALA A 210 2.57 -2.40 9.00
CA ALA A 210 1.29 -2.43 9.71
C ALA A 210 0.80 -3.88 9.90
N SER A 211 0.95 -4.72 8.87
CA SER A 211 0.52 -6.12 8.90
C SER A 211 1.37 -6.97 9.85
N ALA A 212 2.69 -6.79 9.82
CA ALA A 212 3.66 -7.53 10.61
C ALA A 212 3.77 -7.08 12.08
N ASN A 213 2.96 -6.12 12.52
CA ASN A 213 3.05 -5.49 13.85
C ASN A 213 4.43 -4.87 14.10
N PHE A 214 4.97 -4.14 13.13
CA PHE A 214 6.19 -3.33 13.30
C PHE A 214 5.88 -1.87 13.67
N SER A 215 4.62 -1.48 13.60
CA SER A 215 4.09 -0.26 14.19
C SER A 215 2.64 -0.44 14.62
N ALA A 216 2.11 0.50 15.40
CA ALA A 216 0.69 0.51 15.74
C ALA A 216 -0.14 0.79 14.47
N VAL A 217 0.28 1.80 13.70
CA VAL A 217 -0.29 2.22 12.42
C VAL A 217 0.83 2.73 11.51
N SER A 218 0.57 2.91 10.22
CA SER A 218 1.52 3.56 9.31
C SER A 218 0.82 4.43 8.28
N ILE A 219 1.60 5.25 7.59
CA ILE A 219 1.13 6.19 6.56
C ILE A 219 1.74 5.81 5.22
N GLY A 220 0.89 5.75 4.20
CA GLY A 220 1.27 5.64 2.79
C GLY A 220 0.87 6.88 1.99
N SER A 221 1.18 6.86 0.70
CA SER A 221 0.68 7.83 -0.27
C SER A 221 0.19 7.09 -1.51
N GLU A 222 -0.84 7.63 -2.15
CA GLU A 222 -1.40 7.08 -3.37
C GLU A 222 -1.56 8.13 -4.46
N THR A 223 -1.10 7.78 -5.65
CA THR A 223 -1.41 8.42 -6.93
C THR A 223 -2.51 7.56 -7.57
N ASP A 224 -2.15 6.34 -7.98
CA ASP A 224 -3.07 5.24 -8.28
C ASP A 224 -2.59 3.94 -7.60
N GLY A 225 -3.48 3.27 -6.87
CA GLY A 225 -3.28 1.96 -6.22
C GLY A 225 -2.29 1.90 -5.05
N SER A 226 -1.41 2.90 -4.91
CA SER A 226 -0.24 2.88 -4.02
C SER A 226 -0.51 2.86 -2.51
N ILE A 227 -1.76 2.99 -2.05
CA ILE A 227 -2.25 2.68 -0.69
C ILE A 227 -3.06 1.39 -0.72
N VAL A 228 -4.08 1.28 -1.59
CA VAL A 228 -5.03 0.16 -1.52
C VAL A 228 -4.47 -1.18 -2.01
N CYS A 229 -3.58 -1.18 -3.00
CA CYS A 229 -2.91 -2.40 -3.46
C CYS A 229 -2.00 -3.02 -2.38
N PRO A 230 -1.03 -2.29 -1.79
CA PRO A 230 -0.25 -2.83 -0.69
C PRO A 230 -1.11 -3.09 0.55
N ALA A 231 -2.25 -2.42 0.74
CA ALA A 231 -3.18 -2.79 1.79
C ALA A 231 -3.81 -4.18 1.55
N SER A 232 -4.29 -4.44 0.33
CA SER A 232 -4.86 -5.73 -0.10
C SER A 232 -3.84 -6.87 0.04
N MET A 233 -2.66 -6.72 -0.56
CA MET A 233 -1.63 -7.78 -0.57
C MET A 233 -1.03 -8.07 0.80
N ASN A 234 -1.08 -7.11 1.73
CA ASN A 234 -0.58 -7.29 3.10
C ASN A 234 -1.72 -7.46 4.13
N GLY A 235 -2.98 -7.62 3.70
CA GLY A 235 -4.08 -7.99 4.60
C GLY A 235 -4.37 -6.93 5.68
N VAL A 236 -4.24 -5.65 5.32
CA VAL A 236 -4.52 -4.50 6.19
C VAL A 236 -5.56 -3.58 5.56
N VAL A 237 -6.18 -2.73 6.37
CA VAL A 237 -7.04 -1.65 5.88
C VAL A 237 -6.17 -0.55 5.29
N GLY A 238 -6.59 0.00 4.15
CA GLY A 238 -5.96 1.16 3.51
C GLY A 238 -7.02 2.17 3.10
N ILE A 239 -6.85 3.44 3.47
CA ILE A 239 -7.75 4.52 3.03
C ILE A 239 -6.96 5.46 2.13
N LYS A 240 -7.31 5.53 0.85
CA LYS A 240 -6.96 6.66 -0.01
C LYS A 240 -8.09 7.69 0.12
N PRO A 241 -7.86 8.85 0.74
CA PRO A 241 -8.91 9.85 0.86
C PRO A 241 -9.08 10.66 -0.42
N THR A 242 -10.11 11.50 -0.45
CA THR A 242 -10.32 12.51 -1.49
C THR A 242 -9.08 13.41 -1.60
N VAL A 243 -8.66 13.74 -2.83
CA VAL A 243 -7.57 14.70 -3.04
C VAL A 243 -7.96 16.05 -2.42
N GLY A 244 -7.06 16.59 -1.60
CA GLY A 244 -7.31 17.79 -0.80
C GLY A 244 -7.93 17.56 0.59
N LEU A 245 -8.29 16.32 0.96
CA LEU A 245 -8.67 16.00 2.34
C LEU A 245 -7.46 16.09 3.28
N THR A 246 -6.34 15.51 2.85
CA THR A 246 -5.04 15.55 3.53
C THR A 246 -4.08 16.38 2.70
N SER A 247 -3.22 17.17 3.35
CA SER A 247 -2.21 17.94 2.63
C SER A 247 -1.10 17.04 2.07
N ARG A 248 -0.61 17.36 0.86
CA ARG A 248 0.61 16.81 0.26
C ARG A 248 1.84 17.71 0.46
N GLY A 249 1.70 18.83 1.18
CA GLY A 249 2.80 19.74 1.50
C GLY A 249 3.96 19.03 2.20
N GLY A 250 5.14 19.05 1.58
CA GLY A 250 6.36 18.41 2.09
C GLY A 250 6.47 16.90 1.81
N VAL A 251 5.65 16.35 0.91
CA VAL A 251 5.74 14.97 0.41
C VAL A 251 6.42 14.98 -0.97
N VAL A 252 7.30 14.01 -1.27
CA VAL A 252 7.86 13.85 -2.64
C VAL A 252 6.72 13.46 -3.58
N PRO A 253 6.41 14.26 -4.62
CA PRO A 253 5.19 14.12 -5.41
C PRO A 253 5.35 13.16 -6.60
N ILE A 254 4.21 12.66 -7.10
CA ILE A 254 4.02 12.28 -8.50
C ILE A 254 3.09 13.28 -9.17
N SER A 255 1.86 13.43 -8.68
CA SER A 255 0.85 14.26 -9.33
C SER A 255 0.04 15.09 -8.35
N HIS A 256 0.07 16.42 -8.47
CA HIS A 256 -0.84 17.26 -7.70
C HIS A 256 -2.31 17.02 -8.03
N THR A 257 -2.65 16.40 -9.16
CA THR A 257 -4.03 16.05 -9.53
C THR A 257 -4.55 14.85 -8.73
N GLN A 258 -3.72 13.84 -8.48
CA GLN A 258 -4.15 12.56 -7.92
C GLN A 258 -3.58 12.22 -6.55
N ASP A 259 -2.41 12.76 -6.20
CA ASP A 259 -1.69 12.39 -4.99
C ASP A 259 -2.51 12.68 -3.74
N THR A 260 -2.45 11.74 -2.80
CA THR A 260 -3.01 11.89 -1.46
C THR A 260 -2.25 11.03 -0.45
N VAL A 261 -2.41 11.35 0.85
CA VAL A 261 -1.72 10.67 1.94
C VAL A 261 -2.77 9.99 2.82
N GLY A 262 -2.54 8.72 3.17
CA GLY A 262 -3.56 7.94 3.86
C GLY A 262 -3.01 6.85 4.77
N PRO A 263 -3.83 6.33 5.68
CA PRO A 263 -3.41 5.33 6.65
C PRO A 263 -3.40 3.90 6.10
N HIS A 264 -2.46 3.11 6.63
CA HIS A 264 -2.47 1.64 6.64
C HIS A 264 -2.58 1.14 8.08
N THR A 265 -3.62 0.36 8.38
CA THR A 265 -3.91 -0.12 9.74
C THR A 265 -4.49 -1.52 9.75
N ARG A 266 -4.48 -2.19 10.91
CA ARG A 266 -5.07 -3.54 11.02
C ARG A 266 -6.58 -3.55 11.15
N THR A 267 -7.19 -2.41 11.49
CA THR A 267 -8.64 -2.26 11.67
C THR A 267 -9.16 -0.97 11.04
N VAL A 268 -10.43 -0.95 10.61
CA VAL A 268 -11.10 0.26 10.11
C VAL A 268 -11.18 1.33 11.20
N ALA A 269 -11.33 0.93 12.46
CA ALA A 269 -11.34 1.84 13.60
C ALA A 269 -10.01 2.61 13.76
N ASP A 270 -8.88 1.92 13.65
CA ASP A 270 -7.57 2.56 13.68
C ASP A 270 -7.36 3.47 12.46
N ALA A 271 -7.82 3.05 11.27
CA ALA A 271 -7.73 3.87 10.06
C ALA A 271 -8.49 5.19 10.21
N ALA A 272 -9.71 5.13 10.75
CA ALA A 272 -10.54 6.31 11.02
C ALA A 272 -9.89 7.23 12.06
N ALA A 273 -9.29 6.70 13.12
CA ALA A 273 -8.58 7.49 14.12
C ALA A 273 -7.37 8.23 13.51
N VAL A 274 -6.62 7.57 12.63
CA VAL A 274 -5.49 8.19 11.93
C VAL A 274 -5.98 9.24 10.92
N LEU A 275 -7.02 8.93 10.14
CA LEU A 275 -7.60 9.88 9.18
C LEU A 275 -8.05 11.18 9.87
N THR A 276 -8.68 11.07 11.05
CA THR A 276 -9.03 12.24 11.89
C THR A 276 -7.83 13.13 12.17
N ALA A 277 -6.69 12.52 12.52
CA ALA A 277 -5.47 13.23 12.88
C ALA A 277 -4.81 13.89 11.67
N ILE A 278 -4.76 13.24 10.52
CA ILE A 278 -4.01 13.73 9.34
C ILE A 278 -4.84 14.64 8.42
N ALA A 279 -6.17 14.64 8.56
CA ALA A 279 -7.07 15.51 7.78
C ALA A 279 -6.71 16.98 7.94
N GLN A 280 -6.52 17.67 6.82
CA GLN A 280 -6.11 19.06 6.79
C GLN A 280 -7.30 19.99 7.08
N ARG A 281 -7.34 20.52 8.30
CA ARG A 281 -8.47 21.29 8.82
C ARG A 281 -8.50 22.73 8.32
N THR A 282 -7.33 23.32 8.17
CA THR A 282 -7.13 24.68 7.66
C THR A 282 -6.38 24.61 6.34
N PRO A 283 -6.62 25.48 5.36
CA PRO A 283 -5.85 25.50 4.12
C PRO A 283 -4.34 25.48 4.39
N ASP A 284 -3.63 24.59 3.70
CA ASP A 284 -2.17 24.54 3.70
C ASP A 284 -1.64 25.39 2.52
N PRO A 285 -0.81 26.42 2.78
CA PRO A 285 -0.23 27.24 1.71
C PRO A 285 0.66 26.45 0.74
N LEU A 286 1.19 25.29 1.15
CA LEU A 286 2.00 24.42 0.29
C LEU A 286 1.14 23.45 -0.54
N ASP A 287 -0.18 23.43 -0.32
CA ASP A 287 -1.09 22.55 -1.04
C ASP A 287 -2.44 23.23 -1.36
N PRO A 288 -2.56 23.82 -2.57
CA PRO A 288 -3.79 24.47 -3.01
C PRO A 288 -5.05 23.59 -3.02
N ALA A 289 -4.95 22.26 -3.12
CA ALA A 289 -6.16 21.42 -3.13
C ALA A 289 -6.85 21.36 -1.76
N THR A 290 -6.15 21.75 -0.70
CA THR A 290 -6.72 21.88 0.64
C THR A 290 -7.48 23.19 0.86
N SER A 291 -7.51 24.10 -0.13
CA SER A 291 -8.12 25.43 0.02
C SER A 291 -9.65 25.43 0.02
N THR A 292 -10.30 24.40 -0.53
CA THR A 292 -11.76 24.30 -0.67
C THR A 292 -12.34 23.14 0.13
N ASN A 293 -13.66 23.11 0.30
CA ASN A 293 -14.41 22.01 0.91
C ASN A 293 -14.06 21.68 2.38
N ARG A 294 -13.44 22.62 3.13
CA ARG A 294 -13.08 22.44 4.54
C ARG A 294 -14.29 22.20 5.45
N ASN A 295 -15.42 22.79 5.10
CA ASN A 295 -16.70 22.60 5.77
C ASN A 295 -17.25 21.16 5.64
N LEU A 296 -16.76 20.36 4.70
CA LEU A 296 -17.19 18.96 4.52
C LEU A 296 -16.40 17.98 5.40
N ILE A 297 -15.25 18.37 5.96
CA ILE A 297 -14.48 17.44 6.81
C ILE A 297 -15.10 17.36 8.22
N PRO A 298 -15.56 16.17 8.66
CA PRO A 298 -16.05 15.97 10.01
C PRO A 298 -14.93 16.09 11.04
N ALA A 299 -15.22 16.63 12.23
CA ALA A 299 -14.23 16.78 13.30
C ALA A 299 -13.56 15.44 13.70
N ASP A 300 -14.30 14.33 13.61
CA ASP A 300 -13.84 13.00 14.04
C ASP A 300 -14.45 11.90 13.17
N TYR A 301 -13.61 11.23 12.38
CA TYR A 301 -14.00 10.12 11.52
C TYR A 301 -14.38 8.85 12.29
N THR A 302 -13.95 8.69 13.54
CA THR A 302 -14.34 7.51 14.35
C THR A 302 -15.84 7.51 14.68
N LYS A 303 -16.52 8.65 14.56
CA LYS A 303 -17.98 8.77 14.74
C LYS A 303 -18.79 8.06 13.67
N PHE A 304 -18.18 7.70 12.55
CA PHE A 304 -18.85 6.98 11.46
C PHE A 304 -18.63 5.48 11.51
N LEU A 305 -17.86 4.96 12.48
CA LEU A 305 -17.75 3.53 12.71
C LEU A 305 -19.12 2.96 13.08
N ASN A 306 -19.58 1.98 12.32
CA ASN A 306 -20.89 1.37 12.52
C ASN A 306 -20.83 -0.12 12.18
N ALA A 307 -20.86 -0.97 13.20
CA ALA A 307 -20.88 -2.43 13.02
C ALA A 307 -22.10 -2.94 12.22
N ASN A 308 -23.19 -2.15 12.17
CA ASN A 308 -24.37 -2.42 11.35
C ASN A 308 -24.42 -1.57 10.07
N GLY A 309 -23.28 -1.02 9.62
CA GLY A 309 -23.24 -0.07 8.51
C GLY A 309 -23.79 -0.60 7.18
N LEU A 310 -23.80 -1.92 7.01
CA LEU A 310 -24.36 -2.59 5.83
C LEU A 310 -25.89 -2.71 5.84
N SER A 311 -26.53 -2.59 7.01
CA SER A 311 -27.98 -2.76 7.14
C SER A 311 -28.73 -1.67 6.38
N GLY A 312 -29.44 -2.07 5.31
CA GLY A 312 -30.19 -1.15 4.45
C GLY A 312 -29.33 -0.40 3.43
N ALA A 313 -28.02 -0.66 3.38
CA ALA A 313 -27.13 -0.07 2.38
C ALA A 313 -27.45 -0.61 0.98
N ARG A 314 -27.28 0.22 -0.05
CA ARG A 314 -27.35 -0.19 -1.46
C ARG A 314 -25.96 -0.12 -2.07
N ILE A 315 -25.41 -1.26 -2.49
CA ILE A 315 -24.02 -1.38 -2.92
C ILE A 315 -23.96 -1.85 -4.37
N GLY A 316 -23.26 -1.09 -5.20
CA GLY A 316 -22.92 -1.49 -6.56
C GLY A 316 -21.82 -2.54 -6.53
N VAL A 317 -21.96 -3.62 -7.29
CA VAL A 317 -20.92 -4.65 -7.45
C VAL A 317 -20.32 -4.51 -8.84
N ALA A 318 -19.10 -3.99 -8.91
CA ALA A 318 -18.40 -3.76 -10.17
C ALA A 318 -17.76 -5.07 -10.66
N ARG A 319 -18.50 -5.76 -11.54
CA ARG A 319 -18.13 -7.09 -12.04
C ARG A 319 -16.97 -7.07 -13.06
N ASP A 320 -16.63 -5.90 -13.58
CA ASP A 320 -15.55 -5.71 -14.55
C ASP A 320 -14.16 -6.06 -13.97
N PHE A 321 -14.04 -6.17 -12.64
CA PHE A 321 -12.81 -6.52 -11.91
C PHE A 321 -12.73 -8.00 -11.51
N GLU A 322 -13.58 -8.86 -12.08
CA GLU A 322 -13.58 -10.32 -11.86
C GLU A 322 -13.19 -11.08 -13.13
N GLY A 323 -12.90 -12.39 -12.99
CA GLY A 323 -12.52 -13.26 -14.11
C GLY A 323 -11.02 -13.37 -14.34
N PHE A 324 -10.21 -12.60 -13.61
CA PHE A 324 -8.75 -12.63 -13.64
C PHE A 324 -8.16 -13.66 -12.68
N SER A 325 -8.82 -13.93 -11.56
CA SER A 325 -8.38 -14.90 -10.55
C SER A 325 -9.58 -15.60 -9.92
N PRO A 326 -9.86 -16.87 -10.30
CA PRO A 326 -10.98 -17.63 -9.75
C PRO A 326 -10.97 -17.75 -8.21
N HIS A 327 -9.80 -17.59 -7.59
CA HIS A 327 -9.67 -17.66 -6.14
C HIS A 327 -9.95 -16.31 -5.45
N ALA A 328 -9.58 -15.19 -6.08
CA ALA A 328 -9.99 -13.87 -5.61
C ALA A 328 -11.50 -13.70 -5.81
N ASP A 329 -12.03 -14.08 -6.98
CA ASP A 329 -13.45 -14.04 -7.29
C ASP A 329 -14.28 -14.85 -6.29
N ALA A 330 -13.82 -16.04 -5.91
CA ALA A 330 -14.51 -16.86 -4.91
C ALA A 330 -14.54 -16.20 -3.52
N ALA A 331 -13.43 -15.56 -3.09
CA ALA A 331 -13.40 -14.82 -1.83
C ALA A 331 -14.29 -13.57 -1.87
N PHE A 332 -14.39 -12.92 -3.03
CA PHE A 332 -15.29 -11.80 -3.26
C PHE A 332 -16.76 -12.24 -3.18
N GLU A 333 -17.15 -13.36 -3.81
CA GLU A 333 -18.51 -13.91 -3.71
C GLU A 333 -18.91 -14.29 -2.28
N ASP A 334 -17.98 -14.87 -1.51
CA ASP A 334 -18.21 -15.14 -0.09
C ASP A 334 -18.44 -13.83 0.70
N SER A 335 -17.71 -12.76 0.33
CA SER A 335 -17.84 -11.42 0.92
C SER A 335 -19.18 -10.76 0.56
N LEU A 336 -19.61 -10.84 -0.71
CA LEU A 336 -20.92 -10.37 -1.14
C LEU A 336 -22.05 -11.12 -0.42
N THR A 337 -21.90 -12.42 -0.22
CA THR A 337 -22.85 -13.22 0.57
C THR A 337 -22.93 -12.73 2.02
N ALA A 338 -21.79 -12.41 2.64
CA ALA A 338 -21.76 -11.85 3.99
C ALA A 338 -22.44 -10.47 4.05
N MET A 339 -22.19 -9.61 3.05
CA MET A 339 -22.80 -8.29 2.95
C MET A 339 -24.32 -8.36 2.80
N SER A 340 -24.83 -9.24 1.94
CA SER A 340 -26.26 -9.44 1.76
C SER A 340 -26.93 -9.95 3.05
N LYS A 341 -26.31 -10.90 3.76
CA LYS A 341 -26.78 -11.38 5.07
C LYS A 341 -26.79 -10.30 6.14
N ALA A 342 -25.87 -9.33 6.06
CA ALA A 342 -25.82 -8.17 6.94
C ALA A 342 -26.87 -7.08 6.59
N GLY A 343 -27.69 -7.31 5.56
CA GLY A 343 -28.80 -6.44 5.18
C GLY A 343 -28.51 -5.47 4.04
N ALA A 344 -27.38 -5.62 3.33
CA ALA A 344 -27.09 -4.82 2.14
C ALA A 344 -27.88 -5.33 0.93
N THR A 345 -28.39 -4.41 0.12
CA THR A 345 -28.88 -4.70 -1.24
C THR A 345 -27.73 -4.58 -2.22
N LEU A 346 -27.45 -5.64 -2.97
CA LEU A 346 -26.39 -5.67 -3.97
C LEU A 346 -26.98 -5.45 -5.36
N VAL A 347 -26.34 -4.59 -6.16
CA VAL A 347 -26.75 -4.25 -7.53
C VAL A 347 -25.52 -4.41 -8.42
N ASP A 348 -25.55 -5.33 -9.39
CA ASP A 348 -24.45 -5.43 -10.35
C ASP A 348 -24.38 -4.17 -11.21
N VAL A 349 -23.18 -3.62 -11.36
CA VAL A 349 -22.89 -2.42 -12.17
C VAL A 349 -21.63 -2.66 -13.00
N SER A 350 -21.51 -1.94 -14.12
CA SER A 350 -20.31 -1.91 -14.94
C SER A 350 -19.90 -0.48 -15.26
N PHE A 351 -18.61 -0.20 -15.22
CA PHE A 351 -18.06 1.10 -15.59
C PHE A 351 -18.16 1.30 -17.11
N PRO A 352 -18.85 2.35 -17.59
CA PRO A 352 -19.03 2.56 -19.05
C PRO A 352 -17.73 2.68 -19.85
N HIS A 353 -16.65 3.14 -19.20
CA HIS A 353 -15.36 3.43 -19.81
C HIS A 353 -14.22 2.59 -19.23
N ILE A 354 -14.50 1.38 -18.75
CA ILE A 354 -13.47 0.56 -18.08
C ILE A 354 -12.25 0.29 -18.98
N ASP A 355 -12.46 0.11 -20.29
CA ASP A 355 -11.37 -0.11 -21.24
C ASP A 355 -10.49 1.14 -21.43
N ASP A 356 -11.08 2.34 -21.35
CA ASP A 356 -10.34 3.60 -21.46
C ASP A 356 -9.54 3.86 -20.18
N ILE A 357 -10.14 3.58 -19.02
CA ILE A 357 -9.49 3.64 -17.71
C ILE A 357 -8.30 2.67 -17.67
N ASN A 358 -8.50 1.40 -18.06
CA ASN A 358 -7.44 0.38 -18.05
C ASN A 358 -6.30 0.67 -19.04
N LYS A 359 -6.57 1.37 -20.15
CA LYS A 359 -5.51 1.82 -21.07
C LYS A 359 -4.68 2.96 -20.48
N GLY A 360 -5.26 3.79 -19.62
CA GLY A 360 -4.56 4.82 -18.86
C GLY A 360 -3.89 5.93 -19.68
N PHE A 361 -4.22 6.11 -20.96
CA PHE A 361 -3.51 7.08 -21.82
C PHE A 361 -3.64 8.53 -21.35
N ALA A 362 -4.85 8.93 -20.92
CA ALA A 362 -5.11 10.27 -20.40
C ALA A 362 -4.43 10.46 -19.04
N GLU A 363 -4.72 9.57 -18.08
CA GLU A 363 -4.03 9.54 -16.79
C GLU A 363 -2.50 9.62 -16.93
N PHE A 364 -1.88 8.77 -17.74
CA PHE A 364 -0.42 8.77 -17.86
C PHE A 364 0.11 10.08 -18.46
N THR A 365 -0.65 10.73 -19.34
CA THR A 365 -0.35 12.09 -19.82
C THR A 365 -0.37 13.12 -18.68
N VAL A 366 -1.37 13.03 -17.79
CA VAL A 366 -1.47 13.87 -16.58
C VAL A 366 -0.28 13.62 -15.66
N LEU A 367 0.04 12.36 -15.37
CA LEU A 367 1.10 11.98 -14.44
C LEU A 367 2.49 12.42 -14.94
N LEU A 368 2.82 12.25 -16.21
CA LEU A 368 4.11 12.66 -16.77
C LEU A 368 4.29 14.18 -16.74
N PHE A 369 3.24 14.93 -17.05
CA PHE A 369 3.24 16.39 -16.99
C PHE A 369 3.41 16.87 -15.54
N ASP A 370 2.58 16.37 -14.62
CA ASP A 370 2.61 16.77 -13.21
C ASP A 370 3.93 16.39 -12.56
N PHE A 371 4.44 15.19 -12.83
CA PHE A 371 5.69 14.71 -12.23
C PHE A 371 6.86 15.62 -12.53
N LYS A 372 7.05 15.98 -13.81
CA LYS A 372 8.12 16.91 -14.20
C LYS A 372 7.98 18.27 -13.50
N ALA A 373 6.76 18.82 -13.47
CA ALA A 373 6.49 20.13 -12.89
C ALA A 373 6.63 20.15 -11.35
N ASP A 374 6.10 19.14 -10.67
CA ASP A 374 6.00 19.11 -9.21
C ASP A 374 7.30 18.64 -8.57
N LEU A 375 8.05 17.75 -9.22
CA LEU A 375 9.37 17.34 -8.74
C LEU A 375 10.36 18.51 -8.74
N GLN A 376 10.32 19.37 -9.78
CA GLN A 376 11.13 20.59 -9.81
C GLN A 376 10.80 21.52 -8.64
N LYS A 377 9.51 21.72 -8.34
CA LYS A 377 9.08 22.51 -7.17
C LYS A 377 9.56 21.88 -5.87
N TYR A 378 9.46 20.54 -5.74
CA TYR A 378 9.92 19.83 -4.55
C TYR A 378 11.43 19.97 -4.35
N PHE A 379 12.24 19.77 -5.39
CA PHE A 379 13.69 19.92 -5.34
C PHE A 379 14.14 21.32 -4.92
N ALA A 380 13.41 22.37 -5.31
CA ALA A 380 13.67 23.74 -4.86
C ALA A 380 13.52 23.93 -3.33
N THR A 381 12.78 23.05 -2.64
CA THR A 381 12.65 23.07 -1.17
C THR A 381 13.78 22.33 -0.44
N ARG A 382 14.56 21.53 -1.18
CA ARG A 382 15.60 20.67 -0.60
C ARG A 382 16.93 21.40 -0.52
N THR A 383 17.72 21.04 0.47
CA THR A 383 19.11 21.51 0.66
C THR A 383 19.99 20.35 1.09
N GLY A 384 21.29 20.41 0.79
CA GLY A 384 22.27 19.41 1.28
C GLY A 384 22.05 17.98 0.78
N VAL A 385 21.34 17.79 -0.33
CA VAL A 385 21.16 16.51 -1.03
C VAL A 385 21.56 16.68 -2.49
N PRO A 386 21.96 15.61 -3.22
CA PRO A 386 22.39 15.69 -4.61
C PRO A 386 21.41 16.41 -5.55
N LEU A 387 20.09 16.21 -5.36
CA LEU A 387 19.06 16.79 -6.22
C LEU A 387 18.54 18.17 -5.77
N ALA A 388 19.14 18.78 -4.75
CA ALA A 388 18.70 20.07 -4.22
C ALA A 388 18.73 21.18 -5.29
N GLY A 389 17.60 21.88 -5.48
CA GLY A 389 17.45 22.96 -6.47
C GLY A 389 17.50 22.52 -7.94
N GLY A 390 17.55 21.21 -8.21
CA GLY A 390 17.58 20.65 -9.55
C GLY A 390 16.21 20.53 -10.21
N ASN A 391 16.16 19.72 -11.25
CA ASN A 391 14.96 19.35 -12.01
C ASN A 391 15.01 17.85 -12.37
N LEU A 392 14.04 17.37 -13.17
CA LEU A 392 13.99 15.96 -13.56
C LEU A 392 15.25 15.51 -14.33
N GLN A 393 15.78 16.31 -15.26
CA GLN A 393 17.08 16.03 -15.89
C GLN A 393 18.22 15.83 -14.88
N THR A 394 18.24 16.59 -13.79
CA THR A 394 19.24 16.41 -12.72
C THR A 394 19.12 15.04 -12.05
N ALA A 395 17.89 14.55 -11.86
CA ALA A 395 17.63 13.20 -11.34
C ALA A 395 18.09 12.12 -12.35
N ILE A 396 17.79 12.30 -13.64
CA ILE A 396 18.22 11.41 -14.71
C ILE A 396 19.76 11.29 -14.75
N ASP A 397 20.46 12.42 -14.69
CA ASP A 397 21.91 12.47 -14.70
C ASP A 397 22.52 11.82 -13.45
N PHE A 398 21.88 12.01 -12.29
CA PHE A 398 22.29 11.36 -11.05
C PHE A 398 22.16 9.85 -11.12
N ASP A 399 21.02 9.34 -11.58
CA ASP A 399 20.77 7.90 -11.72
C ASP A 399 21.76 7.28 -12.71
N ASN A 400 22.02 7.94 -13.84
CA ASN A 400 23.03 7.50 -14.82
C ASN A 400 24.44 7.41 -14.20
N ALA A 401 24.83 8.40 -13.40
CA ALA A 401 26.12 8.40 -12.70
C ALA A 401 26.19 7.36 -11.58
N ASN A 402 25.06 6.90 -11.05
CA ASN A 402 24.93 5.97 -9.94
C ASN A 402 24.24 4.65 -10.32
N ALA A 403 24.25 4.29 -11.61
CA ALA A 403 23.45 3.20 -12.17
C ALA A 403 23.65 1.85 -11.45
N ALA A 404 24.87 1.56 -10.97
CA ALA A 404 25.15 0.33 -10.23
C ALA A 404 24.35 0.18 -8.91
N LYS A 405 23.81 1.27 -8.36
CA LYS A 405 23.02 1.29 -7.13
C LYS A 405 21.57 1.66 -7.37
N GLU A 406 21.32 2.66 -8.21
CA GLU A 406 19.96 3.12 -8.56
C GLU A 406 19.29 2.16 -9.55
N MET A 407 20.00 1.67 -10.56
CA MET A 407 19.44 0.89 -11.67
C MET A 407 20.08 -0.51 -11.86
N PRO A 408 20.30 -1.31 -10.80
CA PRO A 408 20.91 -2.64 -10.95
C PRO A 408 19.98 -3.66 -11.63
N PHE A 409 18.67 -3.41 -11.66
CA PHE A 409 17.65 -4.35 -12.14
C PHE A 409 16.82 -3.79 -13.30
N PHE A 410 16.36 -2.55 -13.16
CA PHE A 410 15.56 -1.83 -14.15
C PHE A 410 15.98 -0.35 -14.17
N ALA A 411 15.76 0.32 -15.31
CA ALA A 411 16.29 1.64 -15.56
C ALA A 411 15.30 2.75 -15.16
N GLN A 412 15.14 3.78 -16.01
CA GLN A 412 14.40 5.00 -15.73
C GLN A 412 13.57 5.53 -16.91
N GLU A 413 12.96 4.63 -17.70
CA GLU A 413 12.27 4.97 -18.94
C GLU A 413 11.10 5.95 -18.76
N ILE A 414 10.44 5.95 -17.60
CA ILE A 414 9.36 6.90 -17.29
C ILE A 414 9.94 8.30 -17.06
N PHE A 415 11.12 8.41 -16.44
CA PHE A 415 11.79 9.70 -16.26
C PHE A 415 12.22 10.27 -17.62
N ASP A 416 12.84 9.45 -18.46
CA ASP A 416 13.26 9.87 -19.80
C ASP A 416 12.06 10.36 -20.63
N LEU A 417 10.92 9.65 -20.56
CA LEU A 417 9.68 10.07 -21.22
C LEU A 417 9.11 11.36 -20.62
N ALA A 418 9.02 11.46 -19.29
CA ALA A 418 8.51 12.65 -18.62
C ALA A 418 9.35 13.89 -18.96
N GLU A 419 10.67 13.77 -19.08
CA GLU A 419 11.54 14.89 -19.46
C GLU A 419 11.23 15.42 -20.87
N THR A 420 10.63 14.62 -21.76
CA THR A 420 10.20 15.12 -23.09
C THR A 420 8.94 16.00 -23.06
N PHE A 421 8.21 16.05 -21.94
CA PHE A 421 6.98 16.83 -21.84
C PHE A 421 7.26 18.34 -21.73
N ASP A 422 6.41 19.13 -22.41
CA ASP A 422 6.39 20.58 -22.32
C ASP A 422 5.44 21.01 -21.20
N ILE A 423 6.02 21.49 -20.09
CA ILE A 423 5.28 21.97 -18.91
C ILE A 423 5.06 23.49 -18.90
N THR A 424 5.37 24.20 -19.99
CA THR A 424 5.18 25.66 -20.08
C THR A 424 3.75 26.07 -20.37
N SER A 425 2.93 25.15 -20.90
CA SER A 425 1.51 25.35 -21.17
C SER A 425 0.75 24.03 -21.07
N THR A 426 -0.44 24.08 -20.47
CA THR A 426 -1.34 22.92 -20.33
C THR A 426 -2.05 22.56 -21.64
N SER A 427 -2.02 23.43 -22.64
CA SER A 427 -2.74 23.24 -23.91
C SER A 427 -1.86 22.74 -25.06
N VAL A 428 -0.54 22.60 -24.84
CA VAL A 428 0.37 21.99 -25.82
C VAL A 428 0.12 20.48 -25.87
N VAL A 429 0.00 19.94 -27.08
CA VAL A 429 -0.14 18.49 -27.31
C VAL A 429 1.19 17.81 -26.96
N GLN A 430 1.14 16.90 -26.00
CA GLN A 430 2.28 16.15 -25.49
C GLN A 430 2.63 14.97 -26.41
N PRO A 431 3.80 14.31 -26.23
CA PRO A 431 4.22 13.18 -27.06
C PRO A 431 3.22 12.01 -27.15
N LEU A 432 2.32 11.87 -26.17
CA LEU A 432 1.26 10.86 -26.16
C LEU A 432 -0.01 11.26 -26.95
N GLY A 433 0.00 12.42 -27.62
CA GLY A 433 -1.06 12.83 -28.54
C GLY A 433 -2.23 13.60 -27.93
N MET A 434 -2.16 13.92 -26.63
CA MET A 434 -3.13 14.78 -25.94
C MET A 434 -2.43 15.94 -25.25
N SER A 435 -3.09 17.08 -25.11
CA SER A 435 -2.66 18.10 -24.16
C SER A 435 -3.02 17.72 -22.73
N TYR A 436 -2.39 18.36 -21.75
CA TYR A 436 -2.71 18.17 -20.33
C TYR A 436 -4.18 18.52 -20.04
N ASP A 437 -4.68 19.63 -20.58
CA ASP A 437 -6.09 20.04 -20.40
C ASP A 437 -7.08 19.02 -20.97
N GLN A 438 -6.74 18.40 -22.13
CA GLN A 438 -7.56 17.36 -22.75
C GLN A 438 -7.57 16.09 -21.90
N ALA A 439 -6.41 15.69 -21.39
CA ALA A 439 -6.27 14.50 -20.54
C ALA A 439 -7.07 14.65 -19.24
N ILE A 440 -6.94 15.77 -18.53
CA ILE A 440 -7.72 16.08 -17.31
C ILE A 440 -9.23 16.07 -17.59
N ALA A 441 -9.66 16.68 -18.71
CA ALA A 441 -11.07 16.71 -19.06
C ALA A 441 -11.61 15.31 -19.36
N PHE A 442 -10.81 14.46 -20.00
CA PHE A 442 -11.18 13.08 -20.30
C PHE A 442 -11.23 12.21 -19.04
N ASP A 443 -10.22 12.28 -18.16
CA ASP A 443 -10.21 11.57 -16.88
C ASP A 443 -11.43 11.94 -16.03
N LYS A 444 -11.78 13.23 -15.97
CA LYS A 444 -12.99 13.71 -15.28
C LYS A 444 -14.29 13.19 -15.90
N LEU A 445 -14.33 13.05 -17.22
CA LEU A 445 -15.47 12.47 -17.91
C LEU A 445 -15.63 11.00 -17.51
N ILE A 446 -14.59 10.20 -17.69
CA ILE A 446 -14.67 8.73 -17.56
C ILE A 446 -14.68 8.24 -16.11
N GLY A 447 -14.00 8.94 -15.19
CA GLY A 447 -13.88 8.54 -13.78
C GLY A 447 -15.00 9.11 -12.89
N ALA A 448 -15.46 10.34 -13.15
CA ALA A 448 -16.49 10.99 -12.36
C ALA A 448 -17.83 11.05 -13.10
N THR A 449 -17.92 11.84 -14.18
CA THR A 449 -19.20 12.24 -14.80
C THR A 449 -19.96 11.06 -15.40
N GLU A 450 -19.27 10.21 -16.16
CA GLU A 450 -19.79 8.97 -16.74
C GLU A 450 -19.27 7.73 -16.00
N GLY A 451 -18.54 7.94 -14.90
CA GLY A 451 -17.98 6.89 -14.03
C GLY A 451 -18.72 6.79 -12.70
N ILE A 452 -18.00 7.03 -11.60
CA ILE A 452 -18.48 6.80 -10.24
C ILE A 452 -19.78 7.56 -9.96
N ASP A 453 -19.87 8.86 -10.29
CA ASP A 453 -21.04 9.65 -9.93
C ASP A 453 -22.30 9.19 -10.69
N LYS A 454 -22.13 8.82 -11.96
CA LYS A 454 -23.20 8.23 -12.78
C LYS A 454 -23.70 6.92 -12.18
N LEU A 455 -22.78 6.00 -11.86
CA LEU A 455 -23.14 4.71 -11.30
C LEU A 455 -23.85 4.83 -9.95
N LEU A 456 -23.35 5.71 -9.07
CA LEU A 456 -23.98 5.99 -7.78
C LEU A 456 -25.39 6.56 -7.95
N THR A 457 -25.56 7.54 -8.84
CA THR A 457 -26.83 8.25 -9.05
C THR A 457 -27.87 7.37 -9.73
N ASP A 458 -27.53 6.77 -10.88
CA ASP A 458 -28.48 6.01 -11.71
C ASP A 458 -29.04 4.77 -10.99
N ASN A 459 -28.26 4.20 -10.07
CA ASN A 459 -28.61 2.97 -9.34
C ASN A 459 -28.99 3.23 -7.86
N ASN A 460 -28.96 4.49 -7.42
CA ASN A 460 -29.19 4.94 -6.05
C ASN A 460 -28.36 4.13 -5.04
N LEU A 461 -27.03 4.21 -5.20
CA LEU A 461 -26.05 3.46 -4.41
C LEU A 461 -25.39 4.34 -3.34
N ASP A 462 -25.01 3.71 -2.23
CA ASP A 462 -24.19 4.29 -1.18
C ASP A 462 -22.69 4.20 -1.51
N ALA A 463 -22.27 3.15 -2.22
CA ALA A 463 -20.90 2.88 -2.64
C ALA A 463 -20.86 1.83 -3.76
N ILE A 464 -19.69 1.68 -4.39
CA ILE A 464 -19.39 0.59 -5.33
C ILE A 464 -18.28 -0.27 -4.72
N VAL A 465 -18.38 -1.60 -4.87
CA VAL A 465 -17.36 -2.55 -4.42
C VAL A 465 -16.82 -3.42 -5.55
N ALA A 466 -15.55 -3.79 -5.41
CA ALA A 466 -14.81 -4.67 -6.32
C ALA A 466 -13.71 -5.42 -5.54
N PRO A 467 -13.19 -6.56 -6.03
CA PRO A 467 -11.90 -7.06 -5.58
C PRO A 467 -10.84 -5.96 -5.73
N THR A 468 -10.00 -5.76 -4.71
CA THR A 468 -9.02 -4.67 -4.76
C THR A 468 -7.90 -4.94 -5.75
N ASP A 469 -7.35 -6.14 -5.69
CA ASP A 469 -6.23 -6.57 -6.53
C ASP A 469 -6.18 -8.09 -6.65
N SER A 470 -5.33 -8.55 -7.55
CA SER A 470 -4.85 -9.92 -7.64
C SER A 470 -4.14 -10.37 -6.36
N PRO A 471 -4.10 -11.69 -6.08
CA PRO A 471 -3.32 -12.21 -4.97
C PRO A 471 -1.82 -11.94 -5.13
N ALA A 472 -1.09 -11.86 -4.01
CA ALA A 472 0.35 -11.58 -4.02
C ALA A 472 1.14 -12.55 -4.93
N PHE A 473 1.80 -11.99 -5.95
CA PHE A 473 2.61 -12.69 -6.94
C PHE A 473 4.07 -12.85 -6.48
N PRO A 474 4.88 -13.76 -7.08
CA PRO A 474 6.30 -13.88 -6.72
C PRO A 474 7.06 -12.59 -7.01
N THR A 475 8.02 -12.24 -6.16
CA THR A 475 8.93 -11.13 -6.43
C THR A 475 9.89 -11.51 -7.56
N ASP A 476 9.87 -10.75 -8.66
CA ASP A 476 10.79 -10.93 -9.80
C ASP A 476 11.46 -9.59 -10.12
N LEU A 477 12.76 -9.49 -9.83
CA LEU A 477 13.59 -8.30 -10.09
C LEU A 477 14.07 -8.23 -11.55
N ILE A 478 13.84 -9.27 -12.35
CA ILE A 478 14.31 -9.36 -13.74
C ILE A 478 13.16 -9.03 -14.70
N ASN A 479 11.97 -9.58 -14.46
CA ASN A 479 10.82 -9.45 -15.37
C ASN A 479 9.69 -8.57 -14.84
N ALA A 480 9.98 -7.73 -13.84
CA ALA A 480 9.02 -6.82 -13.21
C ALA A 480 7.85 -7.53 -12.50
N ASP A 481 6.86 -6.75 -12.08
CA ASP A 481 5.67 -7.24 -11.40
C ASP A 481 4.77 -8.07 -12.34
N HIS A 482 4.25 -9.19 -11.83
CA HIS A 482 3.17 -9.93 -12.47
C HIS A 482 1.80 -9.39 -12.03
N PHE A 483 1.58 -8.10 -12.27
CA PHE A 483 0.32 -7.43 -12.00
C PHE A 483 -0.75 -7.83 -13.02
N ILE A 484 -1.93 -8.21 -12.55
CA ILE A 484 -3.02 -8.70 -13.42
C ILE A 484 -4.18 -7.71 -13.50
N PHE A 485 -4.64 -7.17 -12.37
CA PHE A 485 -5.73 -6.21 -12.31
C PHE A 485 -5.71 -5.46 -10.97
N GLY A 486 -6.32 -4.27 -10.94
CA GLY A 486 -6.62 -3.53 -9.72
C GLY A 486 -7.82 -2.61 -9.91
N SER A 487 -8.53 -2.26 -8.83
CA SER A 487 -9.77 -1.46 -8.88
C SER A 487 -9.63 -0.01 -8.41
N SER A 488 -8.41 0.51 -8.30
CA SER A 488 -8.14 1.87 -7.80
C SER A 488 -8.33 2.96 -8.85
N SER A 489 -8.01 2.70 -10.11
CA SER A 489 -7.92 3.70 -11.18
C SER A 489 -9.19 4.55 -11.35
N PRO A 490 -10.43 3.99 -11.29
CA PRO A 490 -11.64 4.82 -11.38
C PRO A 490 -11.72 5.92 -10.31
N CYS A 491 -11.20 5.67 -9.10
CA CYS A 491 -11.13 6.67 -8.03
C CYS A 491 -9.86 7.55 -8.11
N ALA A 492 -8.74 7.00 -8.58
CA ALA A 492 -7.46 7.70 -8.65
C ALA A 492 -7.51 8.89 -9.60
N ILE A 493 -7.95 8.67 -10.85
CA ILE A 493 -7.92 9.65 -11.94
C ILE A 493 -8.77 10.90 -11.67
N VAL A 494 -9.75 10.82 -10.76
CA VAL A 494 -10.60 11.95 -10.34
C VAL A 494 -10.43 12.34 -8.88
N GLY A 495 -9.45 11.75 -8.18
CA GLY A 495 -9.13 12.11 -6.81
C GLY A 495 -10.21 11.77 -5.78
N TYR A 496 -11.03 10.74 -6.04
CA TYR A 496 -12.11 10.28 -5.16
C TYR A 496 -11.61 9.30 -4.09
N PRO A 497 -12.32 9.11 -2.97
CA PRO A 497 -11.89 8.22 -1.91
C PRO A 497 -12.16 6.74 -2.24
N ILE A 498 -11.25 5.88 -1.80
CA ILE A 498 -11.36 4.41 -1.89
C ILE A 498 -10.78 3.77 -0.60
N ILE A 499 -11.49 2.77 -0.06
CA ILE A 499 -11.09 2.05 1.15
C ILE A 499 -10.94 0.56 0.83
N ASN A 500 -9.74 0.02 1.02
CA ASN A 500 -9.52 -1.43 1.04
C ASN A 500 -9.76 -2.00 2.45
N VAL A 501 -10.49 -3.10 2.54
CA VAL A 501 -10.62 -3.93 3.75
C VAL A 501 -10.24 -5.37 3.41
N PRO A 502 -9.51 -6.11 4.28
CA PRO A 502 -9.25 -7.53 4.05
C PRO A 502 -10.56 -8.31 3.89
N MET A 503 -10.69 -9.09 2.82
CA MET A 503 -11.89 -9.88 2.53
C MET A 503 -11.67 -11.39 2.67
N GLY A 504 -10.42 -11.83 2.75
CA GLY A 504 -10.09 -13.23 2.99
C GLY A 504 -8.66 -13.58 2.63
N MET A 505 -8.43 -14.88 2.45
CA MET A 505 -7.13 -15.45 2.10
C MET A 505 -7.28 -16.38 0.88
N THR A 506 -6.26 -16.41 0.05
CA THR A 506 -6.08 -17.37 -1.04
C THR A 506 -4.66 -17.92 -0.99
N PHE A 507 -4.51 -19.25 -0.97
CA PHE A 507 -3.22 -19.93 -0.87
C PHE A 507 -2.27 -19.39 0.22
N GLY A 508 -2.81 -18.88 1.33
CA GLY A 508 -2.01 -18.35 2.44
C GLY A 508 -1.60 -16.89 2.32
N VAL A 509 -2.01 -16.18 1.27
CA VAL A 509 -1.87 -14.71 1.15
C VAL A 509 -3.24 -14.02 1.18
N PRO A 510 -3.32 -12.78 1.67
CA PRO A 510 -4.58 -12.05 1.78
C PRO A 510 -5.06 -11.53 0.42
N VAL A 511 -6.37 -11.27 0.36
CA VAL A 511 -7.04 -10.52 -0.71
C VAL A 511 -7.99 -9.50 -0.08
N GLY A 512 -8.17 -8.36 -0.73
CA GLY A 512 -8.98 -7.23 -0.25
C GLY A 512 -10.22 -6.93 -1.10
N ILE A 513 -11.15 -6.20 -0.49
CA ILE A 513 -12.32 -5.60 -1.15
C ILE A 513 -12.21 -4.07 -1.06
N SER A 514 -12.42 -3.41 -2.19
CA SER A 514 -12.45 -1.95 -2.31
C SER A 514 -13.86 -1.43 -2.09
N PHE A 515 -14.00 -0.35 -1.33
CA PHE A 515 -15.21 0.48 -1.23
C PHE A 515 -14.92 1.83 -1.87
N MET A 516 -15.59 2.13 -2.98
CA MET A 516 -15.43 3.34 -3.79
C MET A 516 -16.63 4.27 -3.60
N GLY A 517 -16.37 5.58 -3.54
CA GLY A 517 -17.41 6.61 -3.43
C GLY A 517 -17.03 7.92 -4.11
N THR A 518 -17.95 8.88 -4.09
CA THR A 518 -17.72 10.23 -4.63
C THR A 518 -16.83 11.08 -3.69
N ALA A 519 -16.40 12.26 -4.13
CA ALA A 519 -15.59 13.17 -3.32
C ALA A 519 -16.20 13.45 -1.93
N PHE A 520 -15.36 13.45 -0.90
CA PHE A 520 -15.69 13.66 0.51
C PHE A 520 -16.70 12.65 1.11
N SER A 521 -16.85 11.47 0.49
CA SER A 521 -17.72 10.39 0.99
C SER A 521 -17.06 9.45 2.00
N GLU A 522 -15.84 9.74 2.48
CA GLU A 522 -15.15 8.91 3.49
C GLU A 522 -16.02 8.57 4.70
N PRO A 523 -16.88 9.47 5.25
CA PRO A 523 -17.78 9.10 6.34
C PRO A 523 -18.71 7.93 6.01
N LYS A 524 -19.29 7.93 4.80
CA LYS A 524 -20.16 6.85 4.34
C LYS A 524 -19.35 5.58 4.12
N LEU A 525 -18.20 5.68 3.46
CA LEU A 525 -17.34 4.53 3.19
C LEU A 525 -16.82 3.89 4.49
N ILE A 526 -16.45 4.67 5.49
CA ILE A 526 -16.03 4.16 6.81
C ILE A 526 -17.16 3.40 7.51
N ALA A 527 -18.40 3.89 7.43
CA ALA A 527 -19.55 3.18 7.99
C ALA A 527 -19.76 1.82 7.31
N LEU A 528 -19.69 1.76 5.99
CA LEU A 528 -19.84 0.52 5.23
C LEU A 528 -18.68 -0.46 5.48
N ALA A 529 -17.45 0.04 5.41
CA ALA A 529 -16.24 -0.73 5.63
C ALA A 529 -16.17 -1.32 7.05
N SER A 530 -16.55 -0.55 8.08
CA SER A 530 -16.60 -1.06 9.46
C SER A 530 -17.74 -2.06 9.67
N GLY A 531 -18.88 -1.90 9.00
CA GLY A 531 -19.93 -2.92 8.97
C GLY A 531 -19.47 -4.22 8.31
N PHE A 532 -18.72 -4.13 7.21
CA PHE A 532 -18.12 -5.29 6.54
C PHE A 532 -17.06 -5.99 7.40
N GLU A 533 -16.15 -5.23 8.00
CA GLU A 533 -15.13 -5.75 8.92
C GLU A 533 -15.78 -6.48 10.12
N ALA A 534 -16.87 -5.92 10.67
CA ALA A 534 -17.58 -6.49 11.81
C ALA A 534 -18.32 -7.80 11.53
N VAL A 535 -18.69 -8.09 10.27
CA VAL A 535 -19.38 -9.35 9.91
C VAL A 535 -18.44 -10.41 9.36
N THR A 536 -17.24 -10.03 8.89
CA THR A 536 -16.30 -10.96 8.27
C THR A 536 -15.12 -11.32 9.16
N HIS A 537 -14.54 -10.34 9.88
CA HIS A 537 -13.29 -10.50 10.63
C HIS A 537 -12.19 -11.21 9.81
N ALA A 538 -12.08 -10.88 8.52
CA ALA A 538 -11.34 -11.71 7.57
C ALA A 538 -9.81 -11.64 7.71
N ARG A 539 -9.28 -10.58 8.34
CA ARG A 539 -7.84 -10.41 8.57
C ARG A 539 -7.27 -11.59 9.37
N GLN A 540 -6.11 -12.08 8.92
CA GLN A 540 -5.30 -13.05 9.65
C GLN A 540 -3.90 -12.49 9.87
N GLN A 541 -3.27 -12.79 11.00
CA GLN A 541 -1.90 -12.35 11.25
C GLN A 541 -0.90 -13.10 10.34
N PRO A 542 0.11 -12.43 9.75
CA PRO A 542 1.15 -13.09 8.96
C PRO A 542 2.02 -14.05 9.79
N MET A 543 2.50 -15.12 9.14
CA MET A 543 3.37 -16.14 9.74
C MET A 543 4.83 -16.08 9.26
N PHE A 544 5.17 -15.15 8.36
CA PHE A 544 6.51 -15.02 7.77
C PHE A 544 7.03 -16.31 7.12
N LEU A 545 6.17 -16.95 6.31
CA LEU A 545 6.58 -18.16 5.58
C LEU A 545 7.66 -17.80 4.57
N ALA A 546 8.62 -18.71 4.33
CA ALA A 546 9.62 -18.49 3.27
C ALA A 546 8.96 -18.46 1.87
N THR A 547 7.89 -19.23 1.70
CA THR A 547 7.11 -19.32 0.46
C THR A 547 5.67 -19.73 0.79
N LEU A 548 4.78 -19.71 -0.20
CA LEU A 548 3.39 -20.17 -0.04
C LEU A 548 3.35 -21.63 0.49
N PRO A 549 2.36 -21.99 1.32
CA PRO A 549 2.25 -23.29 1.95
C PRO A 549 1.79 -24.38 0.96
N PHE A 550 2.65 -24.71 0.00
CA PHE A 550 2.49 -25.86 -0.90
C PHE A 550 3.21 -27.09 -0.34
N ASN A 551 2.66 -28.28 -0.61
CA ASN A 551 3.27 -29.55 -0.26
C ASN A 551 4.49 -29.81 -1.16
N THR A 552 5.23 -30.90 -0.90
CA THR A 552 6.46 -31.22 -1.65
C THR A 552 6.23 -31.53 -3.14
N LYS A 553 4.98 -31.65 -3.58
CA LYS A 553 4.59 -31.80 -4.99
C LYS A 553 4.14 -30.49 -5.63
N GLY A 554 4.16 -29.38 -4.88
CA GLY A 554 3.65 -28.08 -5.32
C GLY A 554 2.14 -27.93 -5.20
N GLU A 555 1.45 -28.82 -4.49
CA GLU A 555 -0.01 -28.75 -4.31
C GLU A 555 -0.35 -28.00 -3.00
N PRO A 556 -1.46 -27.26 -2.92
CA PRO A 556 -1.83 -26.56 -1.68
C PRO A 556 -2.05 -27.52 -0.51
N THR A 557 -1.46 -27.22 0.66
CA THR A 557 -1.58 -28.06 1.87
C THR A 557 -2.97 -28.00 2.51
N HIS A 558 -3.75 -26.96 2.21
CA HIS A 558 -5.13 -26.78 2.64
C HIS A 558 -5.98 -26.22 1.49
N VAL A 559 -6.81 -27.08 0.88
CA VAL A 559 -7.82 -26.66 -0.12
C VAL A 559 -9.19 -26.78 0.53
N LYS A 560 -9.90 -25.67 0.77
CA LYS A 560 -11.36 -25.73 0.94
C LYS A 560 -11.94 -26.19 -0.41
N GLN A 561 -12.83 -27.18 -0.40
CA GLN A 561 -13.42 -27.72 -1.62
C GLN A 561 -13.94 -26.60 -2.52
N ARG A 562 -13.61 -26.66 -3.82
CA ARG A 562 -14.16 -25.76 -4.86
C ARG A 562 -15.69 -25.76 -4.76
N ARG A 563 -16.29 -24.60 -4.51
CA ARG A 563 -17.67 -24.36 -4.96
C ARG A 563 -17.61 -24.20 -6.47
N VAL A 564 -18.45 -24.93 -7.19
CA VAL A 564 -18.67 -24.69 -8.61
C VAL A 564 -19.29 -23.30 -8.72
N LEU A 565 -18.52 -22.33 -9.20
CA LEU A 565 -19.05 -21.02 -9.56
C LEU A 565 -20.07 -21.21 -10.70
N PRO A 566 -21.18 -20.45 -10.72
CA PRO A 566 -22.09 -20.46 -11.87
C PRO A 566 -21.31 -20.21 -13.17
N ALA A 567 -21.69 -20.88 -14.25
CA ALA A 567 -21.10 -20.62 -15.56
C ALA A 567 -21.32 -19.14 -15.93
N ARG A 568 -20.24 -18.36 -16.00
CA ARG A 568 -20.28 -16.96 -16.44
C ARG A 568 -19.98 -16.89 -17.94
N VAL A 569 -20.70 -16.03 -18.65
CA VAL A 569 -20.41 -15.68 -20.04
C VAL A 569 -19.06 -14.95 -20.03
N ALA A 570 -18.10 -15.44 -20.79
CA ALA A 570 -16.78 -14.81 -20.90
C ALA A 570 -16.93 -13.35 -21.37
N PRO A 571 -16.10 -12.42 -20.88
CA PRO A 571 -15.99 -11.10 -21.47
C PRO A 571 -15.67 -11.25 -22.97
N SER A 572 -16.45 -10.60 -23.81
CA SER A 572 -16.21 -10.56 -25.25
C SER A 572 -14.94 -9.74 -25.52
N HIS A 573 -13.85 -10.45 -25.76
CA HIS A 573 -12.59 -10.02 -26.39
C HIS A 573 -11.61 -9.20 -25.52
N ILE A 574 -10.40 -9.77 -25.42
CA ILE A 574 -9.13 -9.17 -24.99
C ILE A 574 -8.53 -8.41 -26.18
#